data_AF-A0A176W1T4-F1
#
_entry.id   AF-A0A176W1T4-F1
#
_cell.length_a   1.000
_cell.length_b   1.000
_cell.length_c   1.000
_cell.angle_alpha   90.00
_cell.angle_beta   90.00
_cell.angle_gamma   90.00
#
_symmetry.space_group_name_H-M   'P 1'
#
loop_
_entity.id
_entity.type
_entity.pdbx_description
1 polymer ?
#
loop_
_entity_poly.entity_id
_entity_poly.type
_entity_poly.pdbx_seq_one_letter_code
_entity_poly.pdbx_strand_id
1 'polypeptide(L)'
;MEAAGHTRSAAMQQSLDDVGASVQRALALLHQLHCSVSSFSLSSQLLLLERLNGVLKELMVLQSTAQNISIPIPLEVVRFIDEGRNPDEFTKDLLNNCIQRNQYTKGKVDSFKNLRRHILEELEDTFPEETETYRAIRSQAAAENRRALQSLQTPALLSNGDLKVKTEH
;
A
#
# COMPACT_ATOMS: atom_id res chain seq x y z
N MET A 1 25.46 2.48 4.29
CA MET A 1 24.38 2.91 3.37
C MET A 1 22.99 2.94 4.04
N GLU A 2 22.82 2.40 5.26
CA GLU A 2 21.56 2.39 6.02
C GLU A 2 21.18 3.71 6.72
N ALA A 3 22.17 4.56 7.05
CA ALA A 3 21.95 5.80 7.78
C ALA A 3 21.20 6.87 6.96
N ALA A 4 21.35 6.87 5.62
CA ALA A 4 20.71 7.83 4.73
C ALA A 4 19.21 7.56 4.50
N GLY A 5 18.76 6.31 4.68
CA GLY A 5 17.35 5.95 4.57
C GLY A 5 16.52 6.45 5.75
N HIS A 6 17.07 6.35 6.96
CA HIS A 6 16.41 6.79 8.19
C HIS A 6 16.27 8.32 8.28
N THR A 7 17.28 9.08 7.86
CA THR A 7 17.22 10.55 7.84
C THR A 7 16.22 11.09 6.83
N ARG A 8 16.10 10.45 5.65
CA ARG A 8 15.14 10.85 4.61
C ARG A 8 13.69 10.58 5.02
N SER A 9 13.43 9.48 5.73
CA SER A 9 12.09 9.19 6.29
C SER A 9 11.68 10.22 7.35
N ALA A 10 12.58 10.57 8.26
CA ALA A 10 12.30 11.53 9.32
C ALA A 10 12.04 12.95 8.78
N ALA A 11 12.81 13.38 7.78
CA ALA A 11 12.61 14.69 7.14
C ALA A 11 11.26 14.79 6.41
N MET A 12 10.80 13.70 5.80
CA MET A 12 9.48 13.65 5.14
C MET A 12 8.32 13.64 6.15
N GLN A 13 8.50 12.96 7.29
CA GLN A 13 7.52 12.99 8.37
C GLN A 13 7.39 14.41 8.95
N GLN A 14 8.52 15.08 9.17
CA GLN A 14 8.51 16.46 9.67
C GLN A 14 7.83 17.43 8.70
N SER A 15 8.06 17.30 7.38
CA SER A 15 7.38 18.16 6.40
C SER A 15 5.87 17.89 6.34
N LEU A 16 5.43 16.65 6.53
CA LEU A 16 4.02 16.29 6.66
C LEU A 16 3.39 16.92 7.90
N ASP A 17 4.08 16.89 9.04
CA ASP A 17 3.63 17.51 10.28
C ASP A 17 3.51 19.04 10.13
N ASP A 18 4.48 19.67 9.46
CA ASP A 18 4.48 21.12 9.17
C ASP A 18 3.28 21.53 8.29
N VAL A 19 2.98 20.72 7.25
CA VAL A 19 1.80 20.91 6.41
C VAL A 19 0.52 20.72 7.22
N GLY A 20 0.43 19.68 8.05
CA GLY A 20 -0.72 19.43 8.92
C GLY A 20 -0.97 20.60 9.87
N ALA A 21 0.07 21.13 10.49
CA ALA A 21 -0.01 22.29 11.36
C ALA A 21 -0.44 23.56 10.59
N SER A 22 0.03 23.75 9.36
CA SER A 22 -0.37 24.87 8.50
C SER A 22 -1.84 24.79 8.09
N VAL A 23 -2.35 23.60 7.74
CA VAL A 23 -3.78 23.38 7.47
C VAL A 23 -4.64 23.73 8.69
N GLN A 24 -4.24 23.29 9.89
CA GLN A 24 -4.95 23.61 11.13
C GLN A 24 -4.97 25.12 11.42
N ARG A 25 -3.84 25.82 11.21
CA ARG A 25 -3.78 27.29 11.34
C ARG A 25 -4.69 27.98 10.33
N ALA A 26 -4.69 27.55 9.08
CA ALA A 26 -5.55 28.11 8.03
C ALA A 26 -7.04 27.94 8.38
N LEU A 27 -7.44 26.75 8.85
CA LEU A 27 -8.81 26.50 9.33
C LEU A 27 -9.19 27.39 10.51
N ALA A 28 -8.29 27.56 11.49
CA ALA A 28 -8.52 28.44 12.63
C ALA A 28 -8.71 29.90 12.21
N LEU A 29 -7.89 30.40 11.28
CA LEU A 29 -8.01 31.75 10.74
C LEU A 29 -9.30 31.94 9.93
N LEU A 30 -9.69 30.94 9.13
CA LEU A 30 -10.97 30.95 8.41
C LEU A 30 -12.16 31.03 9.37
N HIS A 31 -12.14 30.24 10.44
CA HIS A 31 -13.18 30.30 11.47
C HIS A 31 -13.21 31.66 12.18
N GLN A 32 -12.05 32.21 12.53
CA GLN A 32 -11.97 33.55 13.14
C GLN A 32 -12.46 34.66 12.19
N LEU A 33 -12.18 34.54 10.89
CA LEU A 33 -12.69 35.44 9.87
C LEU A 33 -14.21 35.33 9.79
N HIS A 34 -14.77 34.11 9.77
CA HIS A 34 -16.21 33.88 9.79
C HIS A 34 -16.88 34.54 11.01
N CYS A 35 -16.34 34.36 12.22
CA CYS A 35 -16.86 35.01 13.42
C CYS A 35 -16.82 36.55 13.31
N SER A 36 -15.74 37.10 12.75
CA SER A 36 -15.57 38.55 12.58
C SER A 36 -16.53 39.14 11.53
N VAL A 37 -16.82 38.39 10.47
CA VAL A 37 -17.84 38.74 9.46
C VAL A 37 -19.24 38.64 10.05
N SER A 38 -19.52 37.59 10.82
CA SER A 38 -20.84 37.37 11.44
C SER A 38 -21.20 38.40 12.51
N SER A 39 -20.21 39.02 13.16
CA SER A 39 -20.40 40.03 14.20
C SER A 39 -19.90 41.42 13.77
N PHE A 40 -19.94 41.68 12.47
CA PHE A 40 -19.34 42.86 11.88
C PHE A 40 -19.90 44.17 12.45
N SER A 41 -18.98 45.09 12.77
CA SER A 41 -19.26 46.48 13.10
C SER A 41 -18.28 47.42 12.38
N LEU A 42 -18.65 48.69 12.20
CA LEU A 42 -17.79 49.66 11.49
C LEU A 42 -16.40 49.81 12.14
N SER A 43 -16.34 49.71 13.47
CA SER A 43 -15.09 49.72 14.24
C SER A 43 -14.19 48.50 14.00
N SER A 44 -14.75 47.39 13.53
CA SER A 44 -14.04 46.12 13.28
C SER A 44 -13.47 45.98 11.86
N GLN A 45 -13.66 46.98 10.99
CA GLN A 45 -13.24 46.93 9.58
C GLN A 45 -11.73 46.65 9.41
N LEU A 46 -10.89 47.31 10.21
CA LEU A 46 -9.44 47.11 10.14
C LEU A 46 -9.03 45.70 10.56
N LEU A 47 -9.65 45.18 11.63
CA LEU A 47 -9.41 43.83 12.14
C LEU A 47 -9.83 42.76 11.11
N LEU A 48 -10.91 42.98 10.37
CA LEU A 48 -11.35 42.07 9.30
C LEU A 48 -10.32 42.00 8.16
N LEU A 49 -9.78 43.15 7.74
CA LEU A 49 -8.73 43.21 6.71
C LEU A 49 -7.45 42.51 7.18
N GLU A 50 -7.06 42.71 8.43
CA GLU A 50 -5.92 42.01 9.03
C GLU A 50 -6.12 40.48 9.00
N ARG A 51 -7.30 40.00 9.40
CA ARG A 51 -7.63 38.56 9.37
C ARG A 51 -7.65 37.98 7.97
N LEU A 52 -8.20 38.71 7.00
CA LEU A 52 -8.19 38.30 5.59
C LEU A 52 -6.76 38.13 5.07
N ASN A 53 -5.91 39.12 5.31
CA ASN A 53 -4.49 39.06 4.94
C ASN A 53 -3.76 37.92 5.67
N GLY A 54 -4.13 37.64 6.92
CA GLY A 54 -3.63 36.49 7.67
C GLY A 54 -3.96 35.16 7.00
N VAL A 55 -5.22 34.96 6.57
CA VAL A 55 -5.65 33.75 5.83
C VAL A 55 -4.84 33.61 4.54
N LEU A 56 -4.73 34.67 3.74
CA LEU A 56 -3.97 34.65 2.49
C LEU A 56 -2.50 34.29 2.73
N LYS A 57 -1.88 34.86 3.76
CA LYS A 57 -0.48 34.57 4.11
C LYS A 57 -0.27 33.12 4.49
N GLU A 58 -1.13 32.54 5.34
CA GLU A 58 -1.01 31.12 5.71
C GLU A 58 -1.28 30.19 4.51
N LEU A 59 -2.21 30.52 3.61
CA LEU A 59 -2.43 29.73 2.39
C LEU A 59 -1.21 29.76 1.45
N MET A 60 -0.52 30.89 1.33
CA MET A 60 0.73 30.97 0.58
C MET A 60 1.83 30.11 1.21
N VAL A 61 1.96 30.14 2.53
CA VAL A 61 2.90 29.27 3.27
C VAL A 61 2.57 27.81 3.01
N LEU A 62 1.30 27.41 3.16
CA LEU A 62 0.82 26.05 2.90
C LEU A 62 1.18 25.59 1.49
N GLN A 63 0.94 26.43 0.48
CA GLN A 63 1.29 26.11 -0.91
C GLN A 63 2.81 25.90 -1.08
N SER A 64 3.64 26.74 -0.45
CA SER A 64 5.10 26.61 -0.53
C SER A 64 5.62 25.36 0.19
N THR A 65 5.05 25.01 1.34
CA THR A 65 5.44 23.83 2.11
C THR A 65 4.99 22.55 1.41
N ALA A 66 3.79 22.55 0.81
CA ALA A 66 3.25 21.40 0.08
C ALA A 66 4.09 21.03 -1.16
N GLN A 67 4.76 21.98 -1.81
CA GLN A 67 5.67 21.68 -2.94
C GLN A 67 6.85 20.79 -2.55
N ASN A 68 7.22 20.75 -1.27
CA ASN A 68 8.31 19.92 -0.77
C ASN A 68 7.90 18.46 -0.52
N ILE A 69 6.61 18.13 -0.68
CA ILE A 69 6.07 16.78 -0.46
C ILE A 69 5.71 16.18 -1.83
N SER A 70 6.43 15.12 -2.21
CA SER A 70 6.12 14.34 -3.40
C SER A 70 5.72 12.94 -2.98
N ILE A 71 4.41 12.72 -2.79
CA ILE A 71 3.81 11.42 -2.50
C ILE A 71 2.79 11.13 -3.60
N PRO A 72 2.95 10.03 -4.37
CA PRO A 72 1.94 9.65 -5.35
C PRO A 72 0.69 9.13 -4.64
N ILE A 73 -0.44 9.80 -4.85
CA ILE A 73 -1.73 9.43 -4.28
C ILE A 73 -2.59 8.82 -5.40
N PRO A 74 -3.11 7.58 -5.23
CA PRO A 74 -4.03 6.99 -6.19
C PRO A 74 -5.30 7.83 -6.35
N LEU A 75 -5.81 7.95 -7.57
CA LEU A 75 -7.01 8.74 -7.87
C LEU A 75 -8.24 8.20 -7.12
N GLU A 76 -8.29 6.90 -6.88
CA GLU A 76 -9.36 6.26 -6.13
C GLU A 76 -9.45 6.82 -4.70
N VAL A 77 -8.32 7.08 -4.05
CA VAL A 77 -8.29 7.68 -2.71
C VAL A 77 -8.86 9.10 -2.74
N VAL A 78 -8.52 9.88 -3.78
CA VAL A 78 -9.06 11.24 -3.97
C VAL A 78 -10.59 11.20 -4.12
N ARG A 79 -11.12 10.26 -4.90
CA ARG A 79 -12.57 10.09 -5.06
C ARG A 79 -13.28 9.76 -3.74
N PHE A 80 -12.66 8.93 -2.88
CA PHE A 80 -13.23 8.66 -1.55
C PHE A 80 -13.33 9.93 -0.70
N ILE A 81 -12.33 10.82 -0.79
CA ILE A 81 -12.35 12.13 -0.09
C ILE A 81 -13.48 13.00 -0.64
N ASP A 82 -13.63 13.10 -1.97
CA ASP A 82 -14.68 13.91 -2.61
C ASP A 82 -16.09 13.42 -2.28
N GLU A 83 -16.28 12.11 -2.13
CA GLU A 83 -17.54 11.48 -1.73
C GLU A 83 -17.81 11.58 -0.20
N GLY A 84 -16.87 12.12 0.58
CA GLY A 84 -16.97 12.19 2.04
C GLY A 84 -16.82 10.83 2.74
N ARG A 85 -16.25 9.83 2.06
CA ARG A 85 -15.94 8.49 2.60
C ARG A 85 -14.57 8.48 3.25
N ASN A 86 -14.33 7.49 4.11
CA ASN A 86 -13.02 7.31 4.74
C ASN A 86 -12.03 6.73 3.71
N PRO A 87 -10.91 7.41 3.39
CA PRO A 87 -9.88 6.88 2.49
C PRO A 87 -9.23 5.57 2.98
N ASP A 88 -9.25 5.28 4.28
CA ASP A 88 -8.74 4.01 4.83
C ASP A 88 -9.54 2.80 4.36
N GLU A 89 -10.80 3.00 3.97
CA GLU A 89 -11.64 1.95 3.42
C GLU A 89 -11.08 1.44 2.09
N PHE A 90 -10.51 2.32 1.26
CA PHE A 90 -9.82 1.92 0.04
C PHE A 90 -8.62 1.01 0.35
N THR A 91 -7.80 1.39 1.35
CA THR A 91 -6.65 0.58 1.78
C THR A 91 -7.10 -0.78 2.31
N LYS A 92 -8.17 -0.82 3.10
CA LYS A 92 -8.78 -2.03 3.62
C LYS A 92 -9.29 -2.93 2.47
N ASP A 93 -9.99 -2.37 1.50
CA ASP A 93 -10.52 -3.13 0.36
C ASP A 93 -9.41 -3.67 -0.53
N LEU A 94 -8.34 -2.90 -0.74
CA LEU A 94 -7.17 -3.36 -1.47
C LEU A 94 -6.51 -4.56 -0.76
N LEU A 95 -6.33 -4.48 0.55
CA LEU A 95 -5.76 -5.56 1.35
C LEU A 95 -6.65 -6.82 1.30
N ASN A 96 -7.95 -6.65 1.48
CA ASN A 96 -8.92 -7.75 1.41
C ASN A 96 -8.94 -8.41 0.02
N ASN A 97 -8.91 -7.61 -1.05
CA ASN A 97 -8.82 -8.11 -2.41
C ASN A 97 -7.52 -8.89 -2.64
N CYS A 98 -6.40 -8.42 -2.12
CA CYS A 98 -5.13 -9.15 -2.18
C CYS A 98 -5.21 -10.50 -1.46
N ILE A 99 -5.80 -10.55 -0.25
CA ILE A 99 -6.00 -11.78 0.50
C ILE A 99 -6.90 -12.76 -0.27
N GLN A 100 -8.05 -12.28 -0.75
CA GLN A 100 -8.98 -13.11 -1.52
C GLN A 100 -8.34 -13.66 -2.79
N ARG A 101 -7.63 -12.82 -3.55
CA ARG A 101 -6.92 -13.26 -4.77
C ARG A 101 -5.82 -14.26 -4.47
N ASN A 102 -5.09 -14.08 -3.37
CA ASN A 102 -4.08 -15.03 -2.93
C ASN A 102 -4.71 -16.40 -2.61
N GLN A 103 -5.77 -16.40 -1.80
CA GLN A 103 -6.48 -17.63 -1.43
C GLN A 103 -7.11 -18.32 -2.65
N TYR A 104 -7.71 -17.55 -3.56
CA TYR A 104 -8.26 -18.09 -4.81
C TYR A 104 -7.17 -18.72 -5.67
N THR A 105 -6.01 -18.08 -5.79
CA THR A 105 -4.86 -18.60 -6.54
C THR A 105 -4.32 -19.87 -5.89
N LYS A 106 -4.19 -19.89 -4.56
CA LYS A 106 -3.80 -21.06 -3.79
C LYS A 106 -4.78 -22.22 -4.00
N GLY A 107 -6.08 -21.97 -3.90
CA GLY A 107 -7.13 -22.96 -4.12
C GLY A 107 -7.09 -23.56 -5.54
N LYS A 108 -6.83 -22.74 -6.57
CA LYS A 108 -6.60 -23.23 -7.93
C LYS A 108 -5.38 -24.15 -8.00
N VAL A 109 -4.25 -23.70 -7.45
CA VAL A 109 -3.00 -24.48 -7.44
C VAL A 109 -3.20 -25.81 -6.72
N ASP A 110 -3.88 -25.81 -5.58
CA ASP A 110 -4.12 -27.02 -4.79
C ASP A 110 -5.13 -27.96 -5.48
N SER A 111 -6.13 -27.42 -6.19
CA SER A 111 -7.02 -28.22 -7.04
C SER A 111 -6.26 -28.91 -8.16
N PHE A 112 -5.36 -28.20 -8.85
CA PHE A 112 -4.51 -28.81 -9.88
C PHE A 112 -3.55 -29.86 -9.31
N LYS A 113 -2.98 -29.62 -8.11
CA LYS A 113 -2.15 -30.63 -7.43
C LYS A 113 -2.95 -31.88 -7.10
N ASN A 114 -4.19 -31.73 -6.61
CA ASN A 114 -5.07 -32.85 -6.27
C ASN A 114 -5.49 -33.64 -7.50
N LEU A 115 -5.91 -32.97 -8.58
CA LEU A 115 -6.23 -33.63 -9.86
C LEU A 115 -5.03 -34.44 -10.36
N ARG A 116 -3.85 -33.82 -10.36
CA ARG A 116 -2.60 -34.47 -10.77
C ARG A 116 -2.25 -35.67 -9.90
N ARG A 117 -2.50 -35.60 -8.58
CA ARG A 117 -2.29 -36.73 -7.67
C ARG A 117 -3.23 -37.87 -8.01
N HIS A 118 -4.52 -37.61 -8.17
CA HIS A 118 -5.51 -38.63 -8.53
C HIS A 118 -5.21 -39.30 -9.87
N ILE A 119 -4.85 -38.53 -10.90
CA ILE A 119 -4.47 -39.11 -12.20
C ILE A 119 -3.24 -40.02 -12.06
N LEU A 120 -2.26 -39.66 -11.23
CA LEU A 120 -1.07 -40.48 -11.00
C LEU A 120 -1.37 -41.75 -10.20
N GLU A 121 -2.29 -41.69 -9.23
CA GLU A 121 -2.74 -42.85 -8.46
C GLU A 121 -3.45 -43.88 -9.37
N GLU A 122 -4.37 -43.43 -10.23
CA GLU A 122 -5.07 -44.30 -11.19
C GLU A 122 -4.12 -44.90 -12.25
N LEU A 123 -3.15 -44.11 -12.72
CA LEU A 123 -2.16 -44.56 -13.70
C LEU A 123 -1.20 -45.60 -13.09
N GLU A 124 -0.87 -45.48 -11.81
CA GLU A 124 -0.02 -46.44 -11.09
C GLU A 124 -0.71 -47.81 -10.96
N ASP A 125 -2.02 -47.83 -10.70
CA ASP A 125 -2.81 -49.05 -10.62
C ASP A 125 -2.98 -49.72 -12.00
N THR A 126 -3.13 -48.92 -13.08
CA THR A 126 -3.38 -49.44 -14.43
C THR A 126 -2.08 -49.77 -15.20
N PHE A 127 -1.02 -48.98 -15.04
CA PHE A 127 0.23 -49.04 -15.81
C PHE A 127 1.47 -48.71 -14.93
N PRO A 128 1.96 -49.66 -14.11
CA PRO A 128 3.01 -49.40 -13.14
C PRO A 128 4.38 -49.07 -13.77
N GLU A 129 4.80 -49.76 -14.84
CA GLU A 129 6.08 -49.48 -15.53
C GLU A 129 6.11 -48.09 -16.16
N GLU A 130 5.05 -47.71 -16.87
CA GLU A 130 4.96 -46.40 -17.54
C GLU A 130 4.95 -45.25 -16.52
N THR A 131 4.28 -45.46 -15.37
CA THR A 131 4.23 -44.46 -14.30
C THR A 131 5.61 -44.21 -13.67
N GLU A 132 6.43 -45.25 -13.53
CA GLU A 132 7.81 -45.11 -13.03
C GLU A 132 8.69 -44.30 -14.00
N THR A 133 8.57 -44.56 -15.32
CA THR A 133 9.27 -43.75 -16.34
C THR A 133 8.82 -42.28 -16.32
N TYR A 134 7.52 -42.01 -16.14
CA TYR A 134 7.00 -40.65 -16.02
C TYR A 134 7.55 -39.92 -14.77
N ARG A 135 7.64 -40.60 -13.61
CA ARG A 135 8.23 -40.01 -12.40
C ARG A 135 9.70 -39.65 -12.61
N ALA A 136 10.47 -40.53 -13.26
CA ALA A 136 11.88 -40.28 -13.57
C ALA A 136 12.06 -39.04 -14.45
N ILE A 137 11.36 -38.96 -15.59
CA ILE A 137 11.40 -37.80 -16.51
C ILE A 137 11.05 -36.51 -15.78
N ARG A 138 10.00 -36.56 -14.94
CA ARG A 138 9.55 -35.37 -14.22
C ARG A 138 10.53 -34.92 -13.13
N SER A 139 11.18 -35.85 -12.44
CA SER A 139 12.21 -35.52 -11.45
C SER A 139 13.40 -34.81 -12.11
N GLN A 140 13.80 -35.25 -13.30
CA GLN A 140 14.85 -34.64 -14.11
C GLN A 140 14.45 -33.24 -14.57
N ALA A 141 13.25 -33.10 -15.16
CA ALA A 141 12.73 -31.81 -15.60
C ALA A 141 12.60 -30.80 -14.43
N ALA A 142 12.19 -31.24 -13.24
CA ALA A 142 12.12 -30.39 -12.06
C ALA A 142 13.50 -29.99 -11.50
N ALA A 143 14.53 -30.82 -11.68
CA ALA A 143 15.90 -30.50 -11.31
C ALA A 143 16.53 -29.52 -12.31
N GLU A 144 16.30 -29.71 -13.61
CA GLU A 144 16.73 -28.80 -14.67
C GLU A 144 16.11 -27.41 -14.51
N ASN A 145 14.79 -27.35 -14.26
CA ASN A 145 14.11 -26.08 -14.06
C ASN A 145 14.61 -25.34 -12.80
N ARG A 146 14.93 -26.08 -11.73
CA ARG A 146 15.57 -25.49 -10.52
C ARG A 146 16.97 -24.95 -10.81
N ARG A 147 17.79 -25.67 -11.58
CA ARG A 147 19.12 -25.20 -11.98
C ARG A 147 19.05 -23.97 -12.89
N ALA A 148 18.10 -23.94 -13.82
CA ALA A 148 17.86 -22.78 -14.68
C ALA A 148 17.48 -21.53 -13.86
N LEU A 149 16.55 -21.67 -12.91
CA LEU A 149 16.15 -20.59 -12.01
C LEU A 149 17.32 -20.09 -11.14
N GLN A 150 18.17 -21.01 -10.64
CA GLN A 150 19.37 -20.64 -9.88
C GLN A 150 20.43 -19.93 -10.74
N SER A 151 20.57 -20.30 -12.01
CA SER A 151 21.49 -19.63 -12.94
C SER A 151 21.04 -18.23 -13.35
N LEU A 152 19.74 -17.95 -13.26
CA LEU A 152 19.13 -16.64 -13.56
C LEU A 152 19.06 -15.72 -12.33
N GLN A 153 19.36 -16.21 -11.12
CA GLN A 153 19.22 -15.44 -9.89
C GLN A 153 20.59 -14.94 -9.40
N THR A 154 20.93 -13.70 -9.76
CA THR A 154 21.89 -12.88 -9.00
C THR A 154 21.37 -12.65 -7.57
N PRO A 155 22.25 -12.50 -6.56
CA PRO A 155 21.85 -12.54 -5.16
C PRO A 155 21.17 -11.23 -4.74
N ALA A 156 19.85 -11.16 -4.89
CA ALA A 156 19.01 -10.19 -4.20
C ALA A 156 18.18 -10.94 -3.16
N LEU A 157 18.51 -10.72 -1.89
CA LEU A 157 17.74 -11.15 -0.73
C LEU A 157 16.28 -10.73 -0.88
N LEU A 158 15.40 -11.66 -1.23
CA LEU A 158 14.01 -11.62 -0.81
C LEU A 158 13.73 -12.95 -0.13
N SER A 159 14.14 -12.99 1.15
CA SER A 159 13.65 -13.96 2.12
C SER A 159 12.15 -13.72 2.25
N ASN A 160 11.35 -14.49 1.51
CA ASN A 160 9.94 -14.63 1.82
C ASN A 160 9.87 -15.21 3.23
N GLY A 161 9.52 -14.37 4.19
CA GLY A 161 9.44 -14.73 5.60
C GLY A 161 8.60 -15.98 5.77
N ASP A 162 9.26 -17.07 6.16
CA ASP A 162 8.65 -18.29 6.69
C ASP A 162 7.78 -17.94 7.90
N LEU A 163 6.51 -17.63 7.67
CA LEU A 163 5.49 -17.81 8.71
C LEU A 163 5.27 -19.31 8.83
N LYS A 164 6.07 -19.92 9.72
CA LYS A 164 5.78 -21.20 10.36
C LYS A 164 4.39 -21.12 10.98
N VAL A 165 3.38 -21.60 10.25
CA VAL A 165 2.05 -21.86 10.81
C VAL A 165 2.25 -22.98 11.83
N LYS A 166 2.25 -22.60 13.12
CA LYS A 166 2.13 -23.57 14.21
C LYS A 166 0.78 -24.26 14.04
N THR A 167 0.82 -25.53 13.66
CA THR A 167 -0.28 -26.46 13.90
C THR A 167 -0.30 -26.74 15.40
N GLU A 168 -1.30 -26.21 16.10
CA GLU A 168 -1.65 -26.71 17.44
C GLU A 168 -2.48 -27.99 17.30
N HIS A 169 -2.27 -28.88 18.27
CA HIS A 169 -2.86 -30.22 18.40
C HIS A 169 -4.34 -30.18 18.80
#